data_AF-A0A9X4Y9R5-F1
#
_entry.id   AF-A0A9X4Y9R5-F1
#
_cell.length_a   1.000
_cell.length_b   1.000
_cell.length_c   1.000
_cell.angle_alpha   90.00
_cell.angle_beta   90.00
_cell.angle_gamma   90.00
#
_symmetry.space_group_name_H-M   'P 1'
#
loop_
_entity.id
_entity.type
_entity.pdbx_description
1 polymer ?
#
loop_
_entity_poly.entity_id
_entity_poly.type
_entity_poly.pdbx_seq_one_letter_code
_entity_poly.pdbx_strand_id
1 'polypeptide(L)'
;MLKCHEISALASDWLDGELTTGQKMKVRLHLMMCRHCRNLVDGLATTQRILVQRVESEAAIPDQFLQRTTSALDARLSEGASQGPPNGNIAVSDAAGNDPTFHPLQETSDDEVLAIFDEIRQKEGYVPNLFRAYAHNPDLLEQAWSRVKSLMYNGQLSPRLKNAIATIVSQDNGCDYCVAHHKRMLKTLGVEPGDLSTFMATSEPVFLGPMDAALLQFAREANRNPHGMPPDLIANARAAGASDYAIMEAIGVMELYSSFNRMLDSLNVPLEPEMASEL
;
A
#
# COMPACT_ATOMS: atom_id res chain seq x y z
N MET A 1 51.66 -24.76 16.05
CA MET A 1 50.35 -25.22 15.53
C MET A 1 49.31 -24.22 16.00
N LEU A 2 48.41 -23.75 15.14
CA LEU A 2 47.38 -22.77 15.53
C LEU A 2 46.40 -23.40 16.53
N LYS A 3 45.87 -22.59 17.44
CA LYS A 3 44.74 -22.88 18.32
C LYS A 3 43.43 -22.49 17.62
N CYS A 4 42.31 -23.08 18.04
CA CYS A 4 41.01 -22.85 17.39
C CYS A 4 40.58 -21.37 17.39
N HIS A 5 40.88 -20.61 18.45
CA HIS A 5 40.55 -19.18 18.50
C HIS A 5 41.35 -18.35 17.49
N GLU A 6 42.59 -18.77 17.17
CA GLU A 6 43.42 -18.12 16.15
C GLU A 6 42.86 -18.36 14.75
N ILE A 7 42.16 -19.48 14.52
CA ILE A 7 41.45 -19.73 13.25
C ILE A 7 40.25 -18.80 13.11
N SER A 8 39.49 -18.57 14.17
CA SER A 8 38.36 -17.65 14.12
C SER A 8 38.79 -16.23 13.74
N ALA A 9 39.98 -15.80 14.16
CA ALA A 9 40.53 -14.49 13.80
C ALA A 9 41.06 -14.43 12.35
N LEU A 10 41.51 -15.55 11.80
CA LEU A 10 42.08 -15.64 10.45
C LEU A 10 41.08 -16.12 9.39
N ALA A 11 39.83 -16.40 9.77
CA ALA A 11 38.86 -17.06 8.90
C ALA A 11 38.41 -16.20 7.72
N SER A 12 38.22 -14.88 7.91
CA SER A 12 37.85 -13.96 6.81
C SER A 12 38.98 -13.85 5.80
N ASP A 13 40.17 -13.42 6.26
CA ASP A 13 41.37 -13.28 5.42
C ASP A 13 41.75 -14.59 4.70
N TRP A 14 41.43 -15.74 5.29
CA TRP A 14 41.60 -17.05 4.65
C TRP A 14 40.64 -17.26 3.48
N LEU A 15 39.37 -16.87 3.62
CA LEU A 15 38.35 -16.94 2.56
C LEU A 15 38.60 -15.90 1.46
N ASP A 16 39.02 -14.70 1.85
CA ASP A 16 39.31 -13.59 0.94
C ASP A 16 40.69 -13.75 0.25
N GLY A 17 41.50 -14.73 0.70
CA GLY A 17 42.77 -15.08 0.07
C GLY A 17 43.94 -14.14 0.43
N GLU A 18 43.76 -13.27 1.43
CA GLU A 18 44.67 -12.19 1.82
C GLU A 18 45.81 -12.65 2.73
N LEU A 19 45.73 -13.87 3.26
CA LEU A 19 46.79 -14.40 4.13
C LEU A 19 48.14 -14.61 3.41
N THR A 20 49.22 -14.39 4.14
CA THR A 20 50.58 -14.72 3.67
C THR A 20 50.74 -16.23 3.46
N THR A 21 51.72 -16.65 2.64
CA THR A 21 51.99 -18.06 2.34
C THR A 21 52.21 -18.91 3.61
N GLY A 22 52.91 -18.35 4.60
CA GLY A 22 53.15 -19.02 5.88
C GLY A 22 51.89 -19.17 6.73
N GLN A 23 51.00 -18.18 6.74
CA GLN A 23 49.71 -18.25 7.42
C GLN A 23 48.78 -19.24 6.72
N LYS A 24 48.71 -19.23 5.38
CA LYS A 24 47.93 -20.17 4.58
C LYS A 24 48.28 -21.62 4.90
N MET A 25 49.57 -21.94 5.02
CA MET A 25 50.02 -23.28 5.38
C MET A 25 49.61 -23.69 6.80
N LYS A 26 49.71 -22.77 7.77
CA LYS A 26 49.29 -23.02 9.16
C LYS A 26 47.79 -23.23 9.30
N VAL A 27 46.99 -22.43 8.60
CA VAL A 27 45.52 -22.56 8.56
C VAL A 27 45.13 -23.89 7.91
N ARG A 28 45.69 -24.25 6.74
CA ARG A 28 45.45 -25.56 6.10
C ARG A 28 45.71 -26.72 7.03
N LEU A 29 46.87 -26.72 7.69
CA LEU A 29 47.24 -27.80 8.60
C LEU A 29 46.26 -27.93 9.77
N HIS A 30 45.80 -26.81 10.32
CA HIS A 30 44.81 -26.83 11.40
C HIS A 30 43.43 -27.32 10.92
N LEU A 31 42.94 -26.84 9.77
CA LEU A 31 41.65 -27.27 9.21
C LEU A 31 41.63 -28.76 8.86
N MET A 32 42.79 -29.34 8.50
CA MET A 32 42.94 -30.79 8.33
C MET A 32 42.72 -31.57 9.64
N MET A 33 43.14 -31.01 10.77
CA MET A 33 43.13 -31.69 12.08
C MET A 33 41.91 -31.35 12.95
N CYS A 34 41.23 -30.22 12.71
CA CYS A 34 40.12 -29.75 13.53
C CYS A 34 38.82 -29.66 12.73
N ARG A 35 37.89 -30.59 12.98
CA ARG A 35 36.56 -30.61 12.35
C ARG A 35 35.72 -29.38 12.69
N HIS A 36 35.83 -28.86 13.92
CA HIS A 36 35.02 -27.71 14.36
C HIS A 36 35.40 -26.43 13.61
N CYS A 37 36.71 -26.15 13.48
CA CYS A 37 37.20 -25.01 12.71
C CYS A 37 36.92 -25.15 11.21
N ARG A 38 36.89 -26.38 10.67
CA ARG A 38 36.47 -26.63 9.29
C ARG A 38 35.01 -26.23 9.06
N ASN A 39 34.10 -26.70 9.91
CA ASN A 39 32.69 -26.35 9.84
C ASN A 39 32.46 -24.83 9.98
N LEU A 40 33.22 -24.15 10.85
CA LEU A 40 33.17 -22.70 11.00
C LEU A 40 33.50 -21.97 9.69
N VAL A 41 34.63 -22.34 9.05
CA VAL A 41 35.08 -21.72 7.79
C VAL A 41 34.11 -22.03 6.65
N ASP A 42 33.60 -23.26 6.56
CA ASP A 42 32.61 -23.65 5.53
C ASP A 42 31.28 -22.90 5.72
N GLY A 43 30.87 -22.67 6.98
CA GLY A 43 29.70 -21.87 7.33
C GLY A 43 29.85 -20.42 6.89
N LEU A 44 30.97 -19.79 7.23
CA LEU A 44 31.29 -18.41 6.81
C LEU A 44 31.33 -18.28 5.28
N ALA A 45 31.96 -19.22 4.58
CA ALA A 45 31.99 -19.25 3.11
C ALA A 45 30.59 -19.38 2.49
N THR A 46 29.66 -20.05 3.17
CA THR A 46 28.27 -20.18 2.74
C THR A 46 27.52 -18.86 2.95
N THR A 47 27.69 -18.22 4.11
CA THR A 47 27.10 -16.90 4.39
C THR A 47 27.59 -15.83 3.41
N GLN A 48 28.89 -15.79 3.09
CA GLN A 48 29.45 -14.84 2.13
C GLN A 48 28.87 -15.05 0.72
N ARG A 49 28.73 -16.30 0.26
CA ARG A 49 28.10 -16.61 -1.04
C ARG A 49 26.64 -16.16 -1.11
N ILE A 50 25.87 -16.34 -0.05
CA ILE A 50 24.46 -15.89 0.00
C ILE A 50 24.38 -14.37 -0.05
N LEU A 51 25.25 -13.67 0.68
CA LEU A 51 25.30 -12.20 0.67
C LEU A 51 25.69 -11.65 -0.70
N VAL A 52 26.68 -12.24 -1.37
CA VAL A 52 27.09 -11.84 -2.73
C VAL A 52 25.97 -12.09 -3.74
N GLN A 53 25.31 -13.25 -3.71
CA GLN A 53 24.16 -13.52 -4.58
C GLN A 53 23.02 -12.52 -4.39
N ARG A 54 22.80 -12.06 -3.15
CA ARG A 54 21.77 -11.06 -2.85
C ARG A 54 22.13 -9.69 -3.43
N VAL A 55 23.39 -9.27 -3.30
CA VAL A 55 23.90 -8.04 -3.93
C VAL A 55 23.85 -8.11 -5.45
N GLU A 56 24.21 -9.24 -6.06
CA GLU A 56 24.11 -9.44 -7.52
C GLU A 56 22.65 -9.43 -8.01
N SER A 57 21.71 -9.94 -7.20
CA SER A 57 20.28 -9.86 -7.51
C SER A 57 19.69 -8.45 -7.38
N GLU A 58 20.24 -7.62 -6.49
CA GLU A 58 19.87 -6.19 -6.37
C GLU A 58 20.57 -5.32 -7.43
N ALA A 59 21.76 -5.71 -7.90
CA ALA A 59 22.52 -5.01 -8.94
C ALA A 59 22.03 -5.29 -10.37
N ALA A 60 21.18 -6.30 -10.57
CA ALA A 60 20.55 -6.60 -11.86
C ALA A 60 19.37 -5.66 -12.15
N ILE A 61 19.58 -4.34 -12.10
CA ILE A 61 18.67 -3.39 -12.70
C ILE A 61 19.00 -3.34 -14.19
N PRO A 62 18.10 -3.76 -15.11
CA PRO A 62 18.40 -3.71 -16.53
C PRO A 62 18.73 -2.27 -16.96
N ASP A 63 19.75 -2.08 -17.80
CA ASP A 63 20.16 -0.75 -18.30
C ASP A 63 18.98 0.04 -18.89
N GLN A 64 17.98 -0.65 -19.46
CA GLN A 64 16.74 -0.03 -19.94
C GLN A 64 15.90 0.60 -18.82
N PHE A 65 15.88 0.00 -17.63
CA PHE A 65 15.19 0.57 -16.47
C PHE A 65 15.93 1.81 -15.96
N LEU A 66 17.26 1.75 -15.85
CA LEU A 66 18.08 2.92 -15.51
C LEU A 66 17.92 4.04 -16.54
N GLN A 67 17.95 3.72 -17.84
CA GLN A 67 17.73 4.70 -18.89
C GLN A 67 16.32 5.31 -18.83
N ARG A 68 15.29 4.51 -18.55
CA ARG A 68 13.93 5.03 -18.39
C ARG A 68 13.81 5.96 -17.19
N THR A 69 14.40 5.59 -16.05
CA THR A 69 14.35 6.43 -14.86
C THR A 69 15.18 7.69 -15.01
N THR A 70 16.39 7.62 -15.58
CA THR A 70 17.22 8.81 -15.84
C THR A 70 16.60 9.70 -16.89
N SER A 71 16.07 9.16 -18.01
CA SER A 71 15.42 9.99 -19.03
C SER A 71 14.11 10.62 -18.54
N ALA A 72 13.33 9.91 -17.71
CA ALA A 72 12.14 10.49 -17.09
C ALA A 72 12.50 11.57 -16.05
N LEU A 73 13.60 11.36 -15.30
CA LEU A 73 14.10 12.34 -14.35
C LEU A 73 14.68 13.57 -15.05
N ASP A 74 15.46 13.39 -16.13
CA ASP A 74 16.02 14.46 -16.94
C ASP A 74 14.91 15.25 -17.65
N ALA A 75 13.87 14.57 -18.16
CA ALA A 75 12.69 15.22 -18.70
C ALA A 75 12.00 16.08 -17.62
N ARG A 76 11.76 15.53 -16.43
CA ARG A 76 11.18 16.26 -15.29
C ARG A 76 12.05 17.40 -14.77
N LEU A 77 13.37 17.25 -14.79
CA LEU A 77 14.31 18.32 -14.42
C LEU A 77 14.36 19.41 -15.50
N SER A 78 14.22 19.04 -16.77
CA SER A 78 14.18 19.99 -17.89
C SER A 78 12.85 20.74 -17.99
N GLU A 79 11.74 20.09 -17.63
CA GLU A 79 10.40 20.69 -17.57
C GLU A 79 10.20 21.49 -16.25
N GLY A 80 10.68 20.93 -15.13
CA GLY A 80 10.61 21.53 -13.79
C GLY A 80 11.62 22.66 -13.53
N ALA A 81 12.62 22.88 -14.37
CA ALA A 81 13.52 24.04 -14.23
C ALA A 81 12.82 25.40 -14.49
N SER A 82 11.60 25.39 -15.03
CA SER A 82 10.79 26.59 -15.26
C SER A 82 9.68 26.82 -14.22
N GLN A 83 9.42 25.84 -13.35
CA GLN A 83 8.42 25.94 -12.29
C GLN A 83 9.08 25.53 -10.98
N GLY A 84 9.40 26.52 -10.14
CA GLY A 84 9.77 26.26 -8.75
C GLY A 84 8.70 25.41 -8.04
N PRO A 85 8.99 24.84 -6.86
CA PRO A 85 7.99 24.06 -6.13
C PRO A 85 6.70 24.89 -6.08
N PRO A 86 5.52 24.31 -6.43
CA PRO A 86 4.27 25.03 -6.27
C PRO A 86 4.27 25.48 -4.81
N ASN A 87 4.00 26.76 -4.58
CA ASN A 87 3.98 27.37 -3.25
C ASN A 87 2.94 26.64 -2.38
N GLY A 88 3.32 25.48 -1.84
CA GLY A 88 2.64 24.80 -0.76
C GLY A 88 3.07 25.55 0.48
N ASN A 89 2.19 26.43 0.95
CA ASN A 89 2.31 27.10 2.23
C ASN A 89 2.70 26.07 3.30
N ILE A 90 3.98 26.01 3.66
CA ILE A 90 4.39 25.42 4.93
C ILE A 90 4.06 26.48 5.99
N ALA A 91 2.78 26.58 6.34
CA ALA A 91 2.35 27.29 7.53
C ALA A 91 2.50 26.33 8.71
N VAL A 92 3.68 26.30 9.32
CA VAL A 92 3.80 25.84 10.70
C VAL A 92 3.20 26.96 11.55
N SER A 93 2.09 26.72 12.24
CA SER A 93 1.52 27.75 13.12
C SER A 93 2.36 27.89 14.39
N ASP A 94 3.20 28.91 14.45
CA ASP A 94 3.78 29.47 15.66
C ASP A 94 3.08 30.79 16.01
N ALA A 95 2.65 30.95 17.27
CA ALA A 95 2.21 32.19 17.96
C ALA A 95 1.30 33.24 17.26
N ALA A 96 0.85 33.05 16.02
CA ALA A 96 0.27 34.06 15.14
C ALA A 96 -1.24 33.86 14.87
N GLY A 97 -1.87 32.87 15.52
CA GLY A 97 -3.31 32.61 15.35
C GLY A 97 -3.70 31.92 14.05
N ASN A 98 -2.75 31.27 13.35
CA ASN A 98 -3.09 30.41 12.23
C ASN A 98 -3.76 29.12 12.74
N ASP A 99 -4.94 28.80 12.18
CA ASP A 99 -5.67 27.58 12.46
C ASP A 99 -4.80 26.35 12.08
N PRO A 100 -4.43 25.49 13.05
CA PRO A 100 -3.58 24.32 12.78
C PRO A 100 -4.35 23.18 12.08
N THR A 101 -5.65 23.34 11.83
CA THR A 101 -6.50 22.32 11.22
C THR A 101 -6.24 22.22 9.72
N PHE A 102 -6.16 21.00 9.20
CA PHE A 102 -6.14 20.77 7.76
C PHE A 102 -7.53 21.05 7.17
N HIS A 103 -7.60 21.86 6.11
CA HIS A 103 -8.84 22.21 5.45
C HIS A 103 -8.86 21.70 4.00
N PRO A 104 -9.86 20.90 3.59
CA PRO A 104 -10.03 20.53 2.19
C PRO A 104 -10.18 21.77 1.29
N LEU A 105 -9.61 21.70 0.09
CA LEU A 105 -9.61 22.82 -0.86
C LEU A 105 -11.04 23.20 -1.28
N GLN A 106 -11.44 24.43 -0.97
CA GLN A 106 -12.79 24.94 -1.28
C GLN A 106 -12.89 25.49 -2.71
N GLU A 107 -11.94 26.34 -3.07
CA GLU A 107 -11.86 27.03 -4.36
C GLU A 107 -10.46 26.85 -4.96
N THR A 108 -10.38 26.84 -6.29
CA THR A 108 -9.13 26.77 -7.04
C THR A 108 -9.32 27.40 -8.41
N SER A 109 -8.25 27.96 -8.96
CA SER A 109 -8.17 28.44 -10.34
C SER A 109 -7.19 27.59 -11.17
N ASP A 110 -6.77 26.45 -10.66
CA ASP A 110 -5.91 25.50 -11.36
C ASP A 110 -6.75 24.67 -12.34
N ASP A 111 -6.47 24.83 -13.64
CA ASP A 111 -7.22 24.18 -14.72
C ASP A 111 -7.16 22.64 -14.65
N GLU A 112 -6.05 22.07 -14.17
CA GLU A 112 -5.90 20.61 -14.03
C GLU A 112 -6.80 20.06 -12.92
N VAL A 113 -6.78 20.73 -11.76
CA VAL A 113 -7.67 20.37 -10.63
C VAL A 113 -9.13 20.54 -11.02
N LEU A 114 -9.48 21.62 -11.71
CA LEU A 114 -10.85 21.88 -12.17
C LEU A 114 -11.34 20.81 -13.13
N ALA A 115 -10.50 20.36 -14.07
CA ALA A 115 -10.85 19.28 -14.99
C ALA A 115 -11.16 17.96 -14.25
N ILE A 116 -10.34 17.60 -13.25
CA ILE A 116 -10.58 16.40 -12.44
C ILE A 116 -11.86 16.55 -11.60
N PHE A 117 -12.09 17.73 -11.01
CA PHE A 117 -13.32 18.03 -10.26
C PHE A 117 -14.57 17.92 -11.12
N ASP A 118 -14.51 18.33 -12.38
CA ASP A 118 -15.62 18.22 -13.32
C ASP A 118 -15.94 16.75 -13.64
N GLU A 119 -14.93 15.90 -13.84
CA GLU A 119 -15.14 14.44 -13.98
C GLU A 119 -15.78 13.82 -12.73
N ILE A 120 -15.26 14.16 -11.55
CA ILE A 120 -15.79 13.66 -10.28
C ILE A 120 -17.24 14.09 -10.13
N ARG A 121 -17.56 15.36 -10.39
CA ARG A 121 -18.94 15.87 -10.31
C ARG A 121 -19.87 15.18 -11.30
N GLN A 122 -19.38 14.82 -12.49
CA GLN A 122 -20.18 14.07 -13.46
C GLN A 122 -20.53 12.65 -12.97
N LYS A 123 -19.62 12.00 -12.23
CA LYS A 123 -19.79 10.62 -11.74
C LYS A 123 -20.51 10.53 -10.38
N GLU A 124 -20.13 11.40 -9.45
CA GLU A 124 -20.60 11.39 -8.05
C GLU A 124 -21.73 12.41 -7.79
N GLY A 125 -21.94 13.36 -8.70
CA GLY A 125 -22.90 14.48 -8.55
C GLY A 125 -22.34 15.70 -7.82
N TYR A 126 -21.23 15.55 -7.10
CA TYR A 126 -20.50 16.61 -6.40
C TYR A 126 -19.03 16.23 -6.27
N VAL A 127 -18.20 17.08 -5.65
CA VAL A 127 -16.79 16.77 -5.36
C VAL A 127 -16.65 16.51 -3.85
N PRO A 128 -16.53 15.25 -3.43
CA PRO A 128 -16.31 14.89 -2.03
C PRO A 128 -15.09 15.57 -1.40
N ASN A 129 -15.16 15.83 -0.08
CA ASN A 129 -14.06 16.39 0.70
C ASN A 129 -12.79 15.54 0.65
N LEU A 130 -12.92 14.23 0.45
CA LEU A 130 -11.80 13.33 0.12
C LEU A 130 -10.95 13.86 -1.05
N PHE A 131 -11.58 14.19 -2.18
CA PHE A 131 -10.87 14.67 -3.36
C PHE A 131 -10.42 16.12 -3.21
N ARG A 132 -11.19 16.95 -2.49
CA ARG A 132 -10.77 18.31 -2.12
C ARG A 132 -9.54 18.32 -1.22
N ALA A 133 -9.36 17.31 -0.36
CA ALA A 133 -8.15 17.15 0.43
C ALA A 133 -6.95 16.82 -0.47
N TYR A 134 -7.11 15.87 -1.40
CA TYR A 134 -6.05 15.55 -2.37
C TYR A 134 -5.72 16.72 -3.30
N ALA A 135 -6.66 17.61 -3.59
CA ALA A 135 -6.49 18.73 -4.52
C ALA A 135 -5.42 19.76 -4.11
N HIS A 136 -4.93 19.73 -2.86
CA HIS A 136 -3.72 20.46 -2.49
C HIS A 136 -2.47 19.97 -3.24
N ASN A 137 -2.53 18.79 -3.87
CA ASN A 137 -1.51 18.22 -4.74
C ASN A 137 -2.17 17.59 -5.98
N PRO A 138 -2.15 18.25 -7.16
CA PRO A 138 -2.81 17.78 -8.38
C PRO A 138 -2.42 16.36 -8.80
N ASP A 139 -1.12 16.00 -8.74
CA ASP A 139 -0.64 14.65 -9.06
C ASP A 139 -1.29 13.58 -8.18
N LEU A 140 -1.45 13.86 -6.89
CA LEU A 140 -2.08 12.92 -5.95
C LEU A 140 -3.59 12.85 -6.16
N LEU A 141 -4.24 13.97 -6.52
CA LEU A 141 -5.64 14.00 -6.89
C LEU A 141 -5.91 13.15 -8.14
N GLU A 142 -5.10 13.30 -9.19
CA GLU A 142 -5.23 12.51 -10.41
C GLU A 142 -5.09 11.02 -10.12
N GLN A 143 -4.06 10.63 -9.35
CA GLN A 143 -3.83 9.24 -8.96
C GLN A 143 -4.98 8.68 -8.12
N ALA A 144 -5.47 9.43 -7.13
CA ALA A 144 -6.59 9.02 -6.30
C ALA A 144 -7.85 8.80 -7.14
N TRP A 145 -8.16 9.73 -8.05
CA TRP A 145 -9.33 9.61 -8.93
C TRP A 145 -9.20 8.46 -9.93
N SER A 146 -8.01 8.27 -10.52
CA SER A 146 -7.73 7.16 -11.44
C SER A 146 -7.92 5.79 -10.78
N ARG A 147 -7.47 5.64 -9.52
CA ARG A 147 -7.70 4.41 -8.75
C ARG A 147 -9.18 4.18 -8.46
N VAL A 148 -9.93 5.22 -8.11
CA VAL A 148 -11.39 5.13 -7.89
C VAL A 148 -12.10 4.73 -9.19
N LYS A 149 -11.78 5.36 -10.33
CA LYS A 149 -12.31 4.95 -11.65
C LYS A 149 -12.04 3.48 -11.94
N SER A 150 -10.81 3.03 -11.71
CA SER A 150 -10.38 1.67 -12.01
C SER A 150 -11.08 0.62 -11.14
N LEU A 151 -11.23 0.89 -9.84
CA LEU A 151 -11.71 -0.11 -8.88
C LEU A 151 -13.20 0.01 -8.58
N MET A 152 -13.77 1.21 -8.52
CA MET A 152 -15.17 1.41 -8.13
C MET A 152 -16.12 1.42 -9.32
N TYR A 153 -15.69 1.96 -10.46
CA TYR A 153 -16.53 2.14 -11.65
C TYR A 153 -16.30 1.09 -12.74
N ASN A 154 -15.08 0.60 -12.88
CA ASN A 154 -14.69 -0.43 -13.86
C ASN A 154 -14.41 -1.77 -13.17
N GLY A 155 -14.32 -2.86 -13.93
CA GLY A 155 -13.95 -4.19 -13.43
C GLY A 155 -15.10 -5.20 -13.42
N GLN A 156 -14.92 -6.34 -12.75
CA GLN A 156 -15.85 -7.49 -12.79
C GLN A 156 -16.72 -7.59 -11.54
N LEU A 157 -16.26 -7.08 -10.40
CA LEU A 157 -17.04 -7.13 -9.16
C LEU A 157 -18.24 -6.17 -9.24
N SER A 158 -19.36 -6.59 -8.65
CA SER A 158 -20.57 -5.77 -8.62
C SER A 158 -20.33 -4.48 -7.81
N PRO A 159 -20.94 -3.33 -8.18
CA PRO A 159 -20.87 -2.12 -7.37
C PRO A 159 -21.33 -2.34 -5.93
N ARG A 160 -22.28 -3.26 -5.71
CA ARG A 160 -22.79 -3.63 -4.39
C ARG A 160 -21.69 -4.30 -3.54
N LEU A 161 -20.97 -5.27 -4.07
CA LEU A 161 -19.85 -5.90 -3.37
C LEU A 161 -18.74 -4.88 -3.07
N LYS A 162 -18.36 -4.05 -4.04
CA LYS A 162 -17.30 -3.04 -3.86
C LYS A 162 -17.61 -2.08 -2.73
N ASN A 163 -18.84 -1.57 -2.68
CA ASN A 163 -19.27 -0.69 -1.60
C ASN A 163 -19.45 -1.43 -0.26
N ALA A 164 -19.78 -2.73 -0.26
CA ALA A 164 -19.81 -3.53 0.95
C ALA A 164 -18.40 -3.75 1.54
N ILE A 165 -17.40 -4.04 0.69
CA ILE A 165 -15.98 -4.12 1.09
C ILE A 165 -15.54 -2.76 1.66
N ALA A 166 -15.79 -1.67 0.93
CA ALA A 166 -15.45 -0.32 1.37
C ALA A 166 -16.06 0.02 2.74
N THR A 167 -17.35 -0.31 2.93
CA THR A 167 -18.06 -0.08 4.19
C THR A 167 -17.45 -0.86 5.35
N ILE A 168 -17.21 -2.16 5.18
CA ILE A 168 -16.75 -3.02 6.29
C ILE A 168 -15.29 -2.77 6.66
N VAL A 169 -14.44 -2.52 5.66
CA VAL A 169 -13.04 -2.12 5.88
C VAL A 169 -12.99 -0.78 6.63
N SER A 170 -13.82 0.18 6.22
CA SER A 170 -13.88 1.49 6.90
C SER A 170 -14.44 1.39 8.32
N GLN A 171 -15.42 0.52 8.55
CA GLN A 171 -15.93 0.24 9.89
C GLN A 171 -14.85 -0.35 10.79
N ASP A 172 -14.06 -1.29 10.27
CA ASP A 172 -12.96 -1.91 11.02
C ASP A 172 -11.83 -0.92 11.33
N ASN A 173 -11.61 0.05 10.44
CA ASN A 173 -10.59 1.08 10.59
C ASN A 173 -11.08 2.30 11.41
N GLY A 174 -12.37 2.38 11.74
CA GLY A 174 -12.94 3.49 12.51
C GLY A 174 -13.17 4.79 11.70
N CYS A 175 -13.26 4.69 10.37
CA CYS A 175 -13.41 5.86 9.49
C CYS A 175 -14.89 6.16 9.21
N ASP A 176 -15.49 7.02 10.03
CA ASP A 176 -16.90 7.40 9.93
C ASP A 176 -17.25 8.08 8.60
N TYR A 177 -16.33 8.86 8.04
CA TYR A 177 -16.49 9.49 6.73
C TYR A 177 -16.78 8.44 5.66
N CYS A 178 -15.91 7.45 5.50
CA CYS A 178 -16.08 6.42 4.49
C CYS A 178 -17.28 5.51 4.78
N VAL A 179 -17.55 5.19 6.06
CA VAL A 179 -18.74 4.44 6.44
C VAL A 179 -20.02 5.16 5.99
N ALA A 180 -20.13 6.47 6.21
CA ALA A 180 -21.29 7.26 5.79
C ALA A 180 -21.49 7.22 4.27
N HIS A 181 -20.43 7.48 3.49
CA HIS A 181 -20.46 7.46 2.03
C HIS A 181 -20.88 6.11 1.45
N HIS A 182 -20.25 5.03 1.89
CA HIS A 182 -20.51 3.71 1.31
C HIS A 182 -21.84 3.12 1.79
N LYS A 183 -22.30 3.44 3.00
CA LYS A 183 -23.68 3.12 3.41
C LYS A 183 -24.71 3.84 2.54
N ARG A 184 -24.51 5.13 2.26
CA ARG A 184 -25.38 5.90 1.36
C ARG A 184 -25.41 5.26 -0.03
N MET A 185 -24.23 4.89 -0.56
CA MET A 185 -24.14 4.22 -1.87
C MET A 185 -24.83 2.85 -1.88
N LEU A 186 -24.69 2.03 -0.83
CA LEU A 186 -25.40 0.75 -0.72
C LEU A 186 -26.93 0.94 -0.75
N LYS A 187 -27.46 1.97 -0.07
CA LYS A 187 -28.88 2.33 -0.15
C LYS A 187 -29.28 2.71 -1.59
N THR A 188 -28.50 3.54 -2.26
CA THR A 188 -28.74 3.92 -3.67
C THR A 188 -28.70 2.71 -4.62
N LEU A 189 -27.90 1.69 -4.31
CA LEU A 189 -27.81 0.43 -5.04
C LEU A 189 -28.93 -0.58 -4.68
N GLY A 190 -29.94 -0.14 -3.93
CA GLY A 190 -31.14 -0.91 -3.59
C GLY A 190 -30.91 -1.98 -2.51
N VAL A 191 -29.92 -1.80 -1.63
CA VAL A 191 -29.83 -2.62 -0.41
C VAL A 191 -30.91 -2.15 0.57
N GLU A 192 -31.77 -3.07 0.98
CA GLU A 192 -32.87 -2.76 1.88
C GLU A 192 -32.35 -2.25 3.24
N PRO A 193 -33.03 -1.29 3.88
CA PRO A 193 -32.60 -0.73 5.17
C PRO A 193 -32.38 -1.78 6.26
N GLY A 194 -33.20 -2.83 6.29
CA GLY A 194 -33.09 -3.93 7.26
C GLY A 194 -31.83 -4.78 7.04
N ASP A 195 -31.53 -5.10 5.78
CA ASP A 195 -30.33 -5.86 5.40
C ASP A 195 -29.06 -5.05 5.65
N LEU A 196 -29.08 -3.74 5.34
CA LEU A 196 -27.97 -2.85 5.65
C LEU A 196 -27.76 -2.73 7.17
N SER A 197 -28.83 -2.61 7.95
CA SER A 197 -28.73 -2.55 9.42
C SER A 197 -28.15 -3.84 9.99
N THR A 198 -28.59 -4.99 9.48
CA THR A 198 -28.04 -6.30 9.83
C THR A 198 -26.55 -6.36 9.52
N PHE A 199 -26.17 -5.99 8.30
CA PHE A 199 -24.77 -5.95 7.88
C PHE A 199 -23.91 -5.05 8.76
N MET A 200 -24.38 -3.86 9.14
CA MET A 200 -23.62 -2.97 10.03
C MET A 200 -23.47 -3.52 11.45
N ALA A 201 -24.44 -4.30 11.93
CA ALA A 201 -24.45 -4.84 13.29
C ALA A 201 -23.69 -6.16 13.42
N THR A 202 -23.83 -7.07 12.44
CA THR A 202 -23.29 -8.43 12.49
C THR A 202 -22.13 -8.64 11.53
N SER A 203 -21.91 -7.71 10.60
CA SER A 203 -21.01 -7.85 9.46
C SER A 203 -21.38 -8.97 8.49
N GLU A 204 -22.58 -9.55 8.60
CA GLU A 204 -23.07 -10.56 7.67
C GLU A 204 -23.69 -9.89 6.45
N PRO A 205 -23.17 -10.11 5.23
CA PRO A 205 -23.67 -9.44 4.04
C PRO A 205 -24.88 -10.21 3.46
N VAL A 206 -26.01 -10.18 4.15
CA VAL A 206 -27.24 -10.93 3.79
C VAL A 206 -27.80 -10.61 2.40
N PHE A 207 -27.37 -9.50 1.81
CA PHE A 207 -27.73 -9.04 0.47
C PHE A 207 -26.74 -9.45 -0.65
N LEU A 208 -25.71 -10.24 -0.32
CA LEU A 208 -24.70 -10.74 -1.26
C LEU A 208 -24.84 -12.25 -1.51
N GLY A 209 -24.48 -12.67 -2.72
CA GLY A 209 -24.37 -14.10 -3.06
C GLY A 209 -23.12 -14.75 -2.44
N PRO A 210 -23.01 -16.10 -2.49
CA PRO A 210 -21.92 -16.83 -1.83
C PRO A 210 -20.51 -16.41 -2.25
N MET A 211 -20.29 -16.17 -3.54
CA MET A 211 -19.00 -15.70 -4.07
C MET A 211 -18.62 -14.32 -3.51
N ASP A 212 -19.56 -13.38 -3.57
CA ASP A 212 -19.38 -12.01 -3.10
C ASP A 212 -19.14 -11.98 -1.58
N ALA A 213 -19.88 -12.79 -0.82
CA ALA A 213 -19.67 -12.93 0.63
C ALA A 213 -18.27 -13.50 0.96
N ALA A 214 -17.78 -14.49 0.21
CA ALA A 214 -16.44 -15.04 0.40
C ALA A 214 -15.35 -14.02 0.06
N LEU A 215 -15.52 -13.25 -1.01
CA LEU A 215 -14.60 -12.17 -1.38
C LEU A 215 -14.58 -11.03 -0.35
N LEU A 216 -15.75 -10.66 0.19
CA LEU A 216 -15.85 -9.69 1.28
C LEU A 216 -15.13 -10.17 2.54
N GLN A 217 -15.31 -11.44 2.91
CA GLN A 217 -14.62 -12.03 4.06
C GLN A 217 -13.09 -12.03 3.85
N PHE A 218 -12.63 -12.43 2.67
CA PHE A 218 -11.21 -12.38 2.29
C PHE A 218 -10.63 -10.97 2.40
N ALA A 219 -11.31 -9.98 1.80
CA ALA A 219 -10.89 -8.59 1.83
C ALA A 219 -10.84 -8.05 3.28
N ARG A 220 -11.86 -8.34 4.08
CA ARG A 220 -11.92 -7.90 5.48
C ARG A 220 -10.80 -8.49 6.33
N GLU A 221 -10.51 -9.78 6.17
CA GLU A 221 -9.42 -10.43 6.92
C GLU A 221 -8.06 -9.86 6.49
N ALA A 222 -7.87 -9.58 5.19
CA ALA A 222 -6.66 -8.93 4.69
C ALA A 222 -6.44 -7.53 5.31
N ASN A 223 -7.52 -6.79 5.61
CA ASN A 223 -7.42 -5.52 6.34
C ASN A 223 -7.03 -5.72 7.81
N ARG A 224 -7.62 -6.70 8.49
CA ARG A 224 -7.46 -6.90 9.94
C ARG A 224 -6.16 -7.62 10.33
N ASN A 225 -5.75 -8.61 9.56
CA ASN A 225 -4.71 -9.56 9.94
C ASN A 225 -3.95 -10.10 8.72
N PRO A 226 -3.28 -9.24 7.93
CA PRO A 226 -2.59 -9.65 6.71
C PRO A 226 -1.47 -10.67 6.95
N HIS A 227 -0.88 -10.70 8.16
CA HIS A 227 0.17 -11.65 8.52
C HIS A 227 -0.36 -13.01 9.00
N GLY A 228 -1.64 -13.08 9.39
CA GLY A 228 -2.29 -14.27 9.93
C GLY A 228 -3.46 -14.75 9.08
N MET A 229 -3.42 -14.47 7.77
CA MET A 229 -4.46 -14.86 6.83
C MET A 229 -4.75 -16.38 6.92
N PRO A 230 -5.99 -16.79 7.23
CA PRO A 230 -6.38 -18.18 7.19
C PRO A 230 -6.15 -18.76 5.78
N PRO A 231 -5.52 -19.95 5.67
CA PRO A 231 -5.10 -20.50 4.38
C PRO A 231 -6.27 -20.80 3.43
N ASP A 232 -7.46 -21.02 3.99
CA ASP A 232 -8.63 -21.45 3.24
C ASP A 232 -9.44 -20.30 2.63
N LEU A 233 -9.20 -19.02 2.97
CA LEU A 233 -10.04 -17.92 2.46
C LEU A 233 -10.02 -17.80 0.94
N ILE A 234 -8.84 -17.90 0.34
CA ILE A 234 -8.69 -17.89 -1.12
C ILE A 234 -9.31 -19.15 -1.73
N ALA A 235 -9.13 -20.31 -1.09
CA ALA A 235 -9.71 -21.56 -1.55
C ALA A 235 -11.25 -21.53 -1.51
N ASN A 236 -11.83 -20.97 -0.45
CA ASN A 236 -13.27 -20.79 -0.27
C ASN A 236 -13.85 -19.83 -1.32
N ALA A 237 -13.16 -18.70 -1.59
CA ALA A 237 -13.56 -17.78 -2.64
C ALA A 237 -13.57 -18.48 -4.01
N ARG A 238 -12.52 -19.26 -4.33
CA ARG A 238 -12.45 -20.04 -5.57
C ARG A 238 -13.54 -21.12 -5.66
N ALA A 239 -13.81 -21.83 -4.56
CA ALA A 239 -14.88 -22.83 -4.50
C ALA A 239 -16.27 -22.20 -4.72
N ALA A 240 -16.46 -20.93 -4.32
CA ALA A 240 -17.66 -20.15 -4.58
C ALA A 240 -17.70 -19.54 -5.99
N GLY A 241 -16.67 -19.74 -6.82
CA GLY A 241 -16.62 -19.30 -8.22
C GLY A 241 -15.72 -18.08 -8.51
N ALA A 242 -14.99 -17.57 -7.52
CA ALA A 242 -14.13 -16.40 -7.74
C ALA A 242 -12.91 -16.75 -8.63
N SER A 243 -12.65 -15.89 -9.62
CA SER A 243 -11.43 -15.90 -10.41
C SER A 243 -10.29 -15.19 -9.67
N ASP A 244 -9.05 -15.39 -10.11
CA ASP A 244 -7.90 -14.63 -9.59
C ASP A 244 -8.06 -13.11 -9.84
N TYR A 245 -8.74 -12.74 -10.92
CA TYR A 245 -9.10 -11.35 -11.19
C TYR A 245 -10.04 -10.78 -10.11
N ALA A 246 -11.10 -11.53 -9.76
CA ALA A 246 -12.05 -11.14 -8.73
C ALA A 246 -11.38 -11.01 -7.34
N ILE A 247 -10.45 -11.91 -7.03
CA ILE A 247 -9.66 -11.85 -5.78
C ILE A 247 -8.77 -10.60 -5.76
N MET A 248 -8.06 -10.33 -6.87
CA MET A 248 -7.21 -9.14 -6.99
C MET A 248 -8.01 -7.84 -6.97
N GLU A 249 -9.19 -7.81 -7.57
CA GLU A 249 -10.08 -6.65 -7.53
C GLU A 249 -10.62 -6.42 -6.11
N ALA A 250 -11.00 -7.48 -5.38
CA ALA A 250 -11.48 -7.37 -4.00
C ALA A 250 -10.41 -6.82 -3.04
N ILE A 251 -9.17 -7.33 -3.13
CA ILE A 251 -8.06 -6.81 -2.31
C ILE A 251 -7.68 -5.39 -2.73
N GLY A 252 -7.78 -5.05 -4.03
CA GLY A 252 -7.56 -3.69 -4.53
C GLY A 252 -8.55 -2.68 -3.95
N VAL A 253 -9.84 -3.04 -3.86
CA VAL A 253 -10.86 -2.21 -3.19
C VAL A 253 -10.54 -2.04 -1.70
N MET A 254 -10.17 -3.12 -1.01
CA MET A 254 -9.76 -3.04 0.40
C MET A 254 -8.55 -2.12 0.58
N GLU A 255 -7.51 -2.26 -0.25
CA GLU A 255 -6.29 -1.44 -0.16
C GLU A 255 -6.60 0.03 -0.38
N LEU A 256 -7.44 0.34 -1.38
CA LEU A 256 -7.87 1.70 -1.69
C LEU A 256 -8.51 2.37 -0.46
N TYR A 257 -9.48 1.70 0.18
CA TYR A 257 -10.15 2.28 1.34
C TYR A 257 -9.31 2.25 2.60
N SER A 258 -8.44 1.25 2.78
CA SER A 258 -7.46 1.26 3.86
C SER A 258 -6.54 2.49 3.79
N SER A 259 -6.15 2.90 2.58
CA SER A 259 -5.36 4.12 2.36
C SER A 259 -6.19 5.38 2.61
N PHE A 260 -7.40 5.47 2.06
CA PHE A 260 -8.26 6.65 2.25
C PHE A 260 -8.68 6.85 3.70
N ASN A 261 -9.03 5.78 4.43
CA ASN A 261 -9.39 5.85 5.85
C ASN A 261 -8.28 6.52 6.66
N ARG A 262 -7.03 6.03 6.50
CA ARG A 262 -5.88 6.58 7.22
C ARG A 262 -5.65 8.04 6.90
N MET A 263 -5.77 8.44 5.63
CA MET A 263 -5.58 9.83 5.22
C MET A 263 -6.68 10.73 5.82
N LEU A 264 -7.95 10.35 5.66
CA LEU A 264 -9.10 11.11 6.14
C LEU A 264 -9.06 11.29 7.66
N ASP A 265 -8.81 10.21 8.40
CA ASP A 265 -8.79 10.25 9.86
C ASP A 265 -7.56 11.00 10.39
N SER A 266 -6.39 10.83 9.75
CA SER A 266 -5.16 11.54 10.16
C SER A 266 -5.25 13.05 9.94
N LEU A 267 -5.98 13.48 8.91
CA LEU A 267 -6.18 14.90 8.59
C LEU A 267 -7.49 15.47 9.17
N ASN A 268 -8.28 14.64 9.87
CA ASN A 268 -9.59 15.00 10.41
C ASN A 268 -10.49 15.68 9.35
N VAL A 269 -10.54 15.09 8.15
CA VAL A 269 -11.32 15.64 7.03
C VAL A 269 -12.81 15.56 7.37
N PRO A 270 -13.54 16.68 7.35
CA PRO A 270 -14.95 16.68 7.74
C PRO A 270 -15.82 15.98 6.68
N LEU A 271 -16.88 15.34 7.15
CA LEU A 271 -17.97 14.86 6.29
C LEU A 271 -18.66 16.05 5.60
N GLU A 272 -19.25 15.79 4.44
CA GLU A 272 -20.03 16.77 3.72
C GLU A 272 -21.19 17.28 4.60
N PRO A 273 -21.45 18.61 4.60
CA PRO A 273 -22.50 19.19 5.43
C PRO A 273 -23.86 18.51 5.27
N GLU A 274 -24.21 18.11 4.05
CA GLU A 274 -25.48 17.45 3.73
C GLU A 274 -25.56 16.06 4.36
N MET A 275 -24.45 15.33 4.40
CA MET A 275 -24.38 13.98 4.97
C MET A 275 -24.24 13.98 6.50
N ALA A 276 -23.63 15.03 7.07
CA ALA A 276 -23.52 15.20 8.52
C ALA A 276 -24.90 15.32 9.21
N SER A 277 -25.93 15.74 8.48
CA SER A 277 -27.30 15.83 9.00
C SER A 277 -28.06 14.50 9.02
N GLU A 278 -27.52 13.44 8.42
CA GLU A 278 -28.13 12.11 8.29
C GLU A 278 -27.53 11.06 9.24
N LEU A 279 -26.50 11.43 10.02
CA LEU A 279 -25.88 10.63 11.08
C LEU A 279 -26.67 10.74 12.39
#